data_AF-A0A8B6HKL8-F1
#
_entry.id   AF-A0A8B6HKL8-F1
#
_cell.length_a   1.000
_cell.length_b   1.000
_cell.length_c   1.000
_cell.angle_alpha   90.00
_cell.angle_beta   90.00
_cell.angle_gamma   90.00
#
_symmetry.space_group_name_H-M   'P 1'
#
loop_
_entity.id
_entity.type
_entity.pdbx_description
1 polymer ?
#
loop_
_entity_poly.entity_id
_entity_poly.type
_entity_poly.pdbx_seq_one_letter_code
_entity_poly.pdbx_strand_id
1 'polypeptide(L)'
;MILAWVNTAYDDKHDSKISVIAAVMSHICRAEWIRRVKTIKKRSDEETKKQAEIEALQKQLQSLKDMASGKQPVDENLLKADKNKKKNEPPKKSKIINKKPTADDDDTSVYNMDNICIFCGERNESFTEEGLDLHYWKHCPMLKRCTNCKQVVEIATYTDHLLNECEAKNNYSKCNRCTEAIPKSEYDQHVSEKSCNAAKSSSNHCPLCHQNVSSGEDGWKNHLMGKDGCKQNPRRLLSLNKNPSTGGTSKNKPKATGKNKKTPR
;
A
#
# COMPACT_ATOMS: atom_id res chain seq x y z
N MET A 1 -1.58 6.91 65.70
CA MET A 1 -1.54 8.32 65.28
C MET A 1 -0.77 8.34 63.95
N ILE A 2 -1.42 8.17 62.80
CA ILE A 2 -2.24 9.15 62.07
C ILE A 2 -1.35 10.24 61.46
N LEU A 3 -1.14 10.07 60.15
CA LEU A 3 -0.91 11.07 59.08
C LEU A 3 0.51 11.23 58.52
N ALA A 4 0.81 10.37 57.54
CA ALA A 4 1.26 10.84 56.24
C ALA A 4 0.11 11.61 55.54
N TRP A 5 0.46 12.46 54.58
CA TRP A 5 -0.33 13.08 53.50
C TRP A 5 -0.13 14.60 53.48
N VAL A 6 0.56 15.10 52.46
CA VAL A 6 0.07 16.08 51.46
C VAL A 6 1.21 16.38 50.51
N ASN A 7 1.21 15.78 49.31
CA ASN A 7 1.36 16.48 48.03
C ASN A 7 1.34 15.50 46.84
N THR A 8 0.14 15.23 46.33
CA THR A 8 -0.09 14.75 44.94
C THR A 8 -1.58 14.94 44.64
N ALA A 9 -1.97 16.17 44.28
CA ALA A 9 -3.33 16.48 43.85
C ALA A 9 -3.35 17.44 42.65
N TYR A 10 -2.39 17.29 41.73
CA TYR A 10 -2.34 18.05 40.49
C TYR A 10 -1.83 17.15 39.37
N ASP A 11 -2.64 16.19 38.88
CA ASP A 11 -2.48 15.63 37.52
C ASP A 11 -3.63 14.71 37.02
N ASP A 12 -4.65 14.36 37.82
CA ASP A 12 -5.68 13.39 37.34
C ASP A 12 -6.73 13.95 36.34
N LYS A 13 -6.93 15.28 36.28
CA LYS A 13 -8.02 15.87 35.47
C LYS A 13 -7.64 16.19 34.02
N HIS A 14 -6.36 16.21 33.69
CA HIS A 14 -5.88 16.49 32.34
C HIS A 14 -5.87 15.21 31.48
N ASP A 15 -5.53 14.07 32.08
CA ASP A 15 -5.42 12.77 31.41
C ASP A 15 -6.80 12.21 30.96
N SER A 16 -7.84 12.43 31.79
CA SER A 16 -9.22 12.08 31.46
C SER A 16 -9.76 12.80 30.22
N LYS A 17 -9.38 14.07 30.00
CA LYS A 17 -9.86 14.87 28.86
C LYS A 17 -9.12 14.51 27.58
N ILE A 18 -7.82 14.22 27.66
CA ILE A 18 -7.02 13.72 26.53
C ILE A 18 -7.55 12.35 26.07
N SER A 19 -7.90 11.47 26.99
CA SER A 19 -8.49 10.15 26.69
C SER A 19 -9.84 10.25 25.95
N VAL A 20 -10.72 11.18 26.36
CA VAL A 20 -12.00 11.41 25.67
C VAL A 20 -11.80 12.03 24.30
N ILE A 21 -10.88 13.00 24.14
CA ILE A 21 -10.57 13.61 22.84
C ILE A 21 -9.95 12.58 21.89
N ALA A 22 -9.05 11.71 22.38
CA ALA A 22 -8.45 10.62 21.60
C ALA A 22 -9.48 9.55 21.19
N ALA A 23 -10.41 9.19 22.08
CA ALA A 23 -11.50 8.26 21.76
C ALA A 23 -12.47 8.84 20.72
N VAL A 24 -12.78 10.13 20.81
CA VAL A 24 -13.61 10.84 19.83
C VAL A 24 -12.88 10.97 18.50
N MET A 25 -11.58 11.29 18.48
CA MET A 25 -10.78 11.32 17.24
C MET A 25 -10.66 9.94 16.58
N SER A 26 -10.50 8.86 17.36
CA SER A 26 -10.47 7.48 16.84
C SER A 26 -11.81 7.04 16.26
N HIS A 27 -12.93 7.43 16.88
CA HIS A 27 -14.27 7.20 16.35
C HIS A 27 -14.56 8.02 15.09
N ILE A 28 -14.14 9.29 15.06
CA ILE A 28 -14.26 10.16 13.88
C ILE A 28 -13.43 9.57 12.72
N CYS A 29 -12.18 9.17 12.96
CA CYS A 29 -11.34 8.52 11.94
C CYS A 29 -11.93 7.19 11.45
N ARG A 30 -12.53 6.35 12.31
CA ARG A 30 -13.20 5.10 11.90
C ARG A 30 -14.45 5.37 11.06
N ALA A 31 -15.27 6.34 11.46
CA ALA A 31 -16.49 6.72 10.71
C ALA A 31 -16.14 7.37 9.36
N GLU A 32 -15.10 8.19 9.31
CA GLU A 32 -14.61 8.82 8.09
C GLU A 32 -13.97 7.81 7.13
N TRP A 33 -13.20 6.85 7.64
CA TRP A 33 -12.65 5.76 6.83
C TRP A 33 -13.75 4.90 6.21
N ILE A 34 -14.78 4.52 6.99
CA ILE A 34 -15.93 3.76 6.45
C ILE A 34 -16.69 4.56 5.40
N ARG A 35 -16.90 5.87 5.60
CA ARG A 35 -17.52 6.73 4.58
C ARG A 35 -16.65 6.83 3.34
N ARG A 36 -15.33 7.00 3.48
CA ARG A 36 -14.38 7.11 2.37
C ARG A 36 -14.32 5.82 1.56
N VAL A 37 -14.26 4.66 2.22
CA VAL A 37 -14.34 3.33 1.55
C VAL A 37 -15.66 3.15 0.78
N LYS A 38 -16.79 3.55 1.37
CA LYS A 38 -18.10 3.50 0.66
C LYS A 38 -18.13 4.43 -0.54
N THR A 39 -17.57 5.63 -0.44
CA THR A 39 -17.47 6.60 -1.55
C THR A 39 -16.55 6.09 -2.65
N ILE A 40 -15.41 5.48 -2.31
CA ILE A 40 -14.48 4.85 -3.26
C ILE A 40 -15.18 3.70 -4.01
N LYS A 41 -15.87 2.81 -3.29
CA LYS A 41 -16.65 1.71 -3.89
C LYS A 41 -17.69 2.24 -4.87
N LYS A 42 -18.46 3.26 -4.47
CA LYS A 42 -19.49 3.88 -5.32
C LYS A 42 -18.90 4.54 -6.57
N ARG A 43 -17.78 5.26 -6.45
CA ARG A 43 -17.08 5.87 -7.59
C ARG A 43 -16.58 4.81 -8.57
N SER A 44 -16.00 3.71 -8.08
CA SER A 44 -15.55 2.59 -8.91
C SER A 44 -16.72 1.90 -9.64
N ASP A 45 -17.85 1.71 -8.96
CA ASP A 45 -19.05 1.12 -9.55
C ASP A 45 -19.69 2.07 -10.61
N GLU A 46 -19.63 3.39 -10.39
CA GLU A 46 -20.07 4.38 -11.38
C GLU A 46 -19.14 4.47 -12.59
N GLU A 47 -17.82 4.38 -12.37
CA GLU A 47 -16.82 4.42 -13.43
C GLU A 47 -16.87 3.18 -14.32
N THR A 48 -17.02 1.99 -13.73
CA THR A 48 -17.25 0.74 -14.49
C THR A 48 -18.54 0.80 -15.31
N LYS A 49 -19.61 1.40 -14.77
CA LYS A 49 -20.86 1.62 -15.51
C LYS A 49 -20.67 2.57 -16.70
N LYS A 50 -19.99 3.71 -16.50
CA LYS A 50 -19.68 4.66 -17.57
C LYS A 50 -18.79 4.02 -18.64
N GLN A 51 -17.81 3.21 -18.23
CA GLN A 51 -16.93 2.50 -19.15
C GLN A 51 -17.69 1.50 -20.02
N ALA A 52 -18.63 0.75 -19.44
CA ALA A 52 -19.49 -0.18 -20.18
C ALA A 52 -20.42 0.55 -21.17
N GLU A 53 -20.94 1.72 -20.81
CA GLU A 53 -21.77 2.54 -21.70
C GLU A 53 -20.97 3.10 -22.88
N ILE A 54 -19.74 3.58 -22.65
CA ILE A 54 -18.83 4.03 -23.70
C ILE A 54 -18.51 2.89 -24.68
N GLU A 55 -18.21 1.69 -24.17
CA GLU A 55 -17.95 0.52 -25.00
C GLU A 55 -19.16 0.14 -25.87
N ALA A 56 -20.37 0.19 -25.29
CA ALA A 56 -21.60 -0.08 -26.02
C ALA A 56 -21.83 0.94 -27.16
N LEU A 57 -21.62 2.23 -26.90
CA LEU A 57 -21.74 3.29 -27.91
C LEU A 57 -20.68 3.14 -29.01
N GLN A 58 -19.43 2.82 -28.65
CA GLN A 58 -18.37 2.54 -29.61
C GLN A 58 -18.73 1.37 -30.52
N LYS A 59 -19.36 0.32 -29.98
CA LYS A 59 -19.84 -0.83 -30.77
C LYS A 59 -20.96 -0.45 -31.74
N GLN A 60 -21.89 0.41 -31.33
CA GLN A 60 -22.93 0.92 -32.24
C GLN A 60 -22.34 1.77 -33.37
N LEU A 61 -21.38 2.66 -33.06
CA LEU A 61 -20.67 3.45 -34.07
C LEU A 61 -19.87 2.58 -35.04
N GLN A 62 -19.22 1.52 -34.54
CA GLN A 62 -18.49 0.57 -35.37
C GLN A 62 -19.44 -0.15 -36.34
N SER A 63 -20.60 -0.61 -35.87
CA SER A 63 -21.61 -1.28 -36.72
C SER A 63 -22.15 -0.35 -37.81
N LEU A 64 -22.42 0.93 -37.50
CA LEU A 64 -22.83 1.93 -38.49
C LEU A 64 -21.72 2.20 -39.51
N LYS A 65 -20.45 2.23 -39.07
CA LYS A 65 -19.29 2.41 -39.94
C LYS A 65 -19.10 1.23 -40.89
N ASP A 66 -19.34 0.01 -40.44
CA ASP A 66 -19.27 -1.20 -41.26
C ASP A 66 -20.41 -1.25 -42.29
N MET A 67 -21.62 -0.79 -41.93
CA MET A 67 -22.74 -0.62 -42.86
C MET A 67 -22.48 0.47 -43.90
N ALA A 68 -21.88 1.60 -43.51
CA ALA A 68 -21.51 2.68 -44.42
C ALA A 68 -20.32 2.32 -45.33
N SER A 69 -19.47 1.37 -44.91
CA SER A 69 -18.31 0.91 -45.67
C SER A 69 -18.62 -0.21 -46.66
N GLY A 70 -19.91 -0.52 -46.90
CA GLY A 70 -20.44 -1.31 -48.02
C GLY A 70 -19.43 -2.21 -48.74
N LYS A 71 -19.02 -3.33 -48.12
CA LYS A 71 -18.38 -4.42 -48.85
C LYS A 71 -19.45 -5.22 -49.60
N GLN A 72 -19.86 -4.71 -50.76
CA GLN A 72 -20.35 -5.57 -51.84
C GLN A 72 -19.11 -6.02 -52.63
N PRO A 73 -18.97 -7.32 -52.99
CA PRO A 73 -18.06 -7.70 -54.05
C PRO A 73 -18.58 -7.10 -55.36
N VAL A 74 -17.74 -6.33 -56.03
CA VAL A 74 -18.01 -5.80 -57.37
C VAL A 74 -17.98 -6.95 -58.39
N ASP A 75 -19.13 -7.23 -59.00
CA ASP A 75 -19.22 -7.93 -60.30
C ASP A 75 -19.41 -6.86 -61.38
N GLU A 76 -18.59 -6.98 -62.41
CA GLU A 76 -18.44 -6.08 -63.54
C GLU A 76 -19.28 -6.58 -64.73
N ASN A 77 -20.44 -5.96 -64.99
CA ASN A 77 -20.98 -5.60 -66.33
C ASN A 77 -22.50 -5.34 -66.29
N LEU A 78 -22.93 -4.17 -66.79
CA LEU A 78 -24.03 -3.93 -67.76
C LEU A 78 -24.58 -2.48 -67.70
N LEU A 79 -24.15 -1.66 -68.67
CA LEU A 79 -24.93 -0.79 -69.60
C LEU A 79 -26.36 -0.35 -69.14
N LYS A 80 -26.89 0.89 -69.31
CA LYS A 80 -26.64 2.11 -70.12
C LYS A 80 -27.69 3.17 -69.70
N ALA A 81 -27.38 4.46 -69.92
CA ALA A 81 -28.28 5.63 -70.16
C ALA A 81 -29.30 6.00 -69.04
N ASP A 82 -29.64 7.26 -68.74
CA ASP A 82 -29.78 8.46 -69.55
C ASP A 82 -29.78 9.76 -68.68
N LYS A 83 -29.76 10.91 -69.36
CA LYS A 83 -29.47 12.29 -68.91
C LYS A 83 -30.53 12.93 -67.96
N ASN A 84 -30.12 13.77 -66.99
CA ASN A 84 -30.42 15.24 -66.94
C ASN A 84 -29.96 15.97 -65.64
N LYS A 85 -28.97 16.87 -65.78
CA LYS A 85 -28.98 18.33 -65.47
C LYS A 85 -29.65 18.88 -64.18
N LYS A 86 -28.82 19.45 -63.27
CA LYS A 86 -28.78 20.87 -62.79
C LYS A 86 -27.92 20.95 -61.50
N LYS A 87 -26.72 21.54 -61.55
CA LYS A 87 -26.41 22.95 -61.20
C LYS A 87 -26.84 23.35 -59.77
N ASN A 88 -25.88 23.50 -58.85
CA ASN A 88 -25.39 24.82 -58.40
C ASN A 88 -24.27 24.67 -57.36
N GLU A 89 -23.18 25.41 -57.60
CA GLU A 89 -22.03 25.61 -56.71
C GLU A 89 -22.26 26.87 -55.81
N PRO A 90 -21.34 27.17 -54.86
CA PRO A 90 -21.62 27.69 -53.51
C PRO A 90 -21.46 29.25 -53.46
N PRO A 91 -21.31 29.98 -52.31
CA PRO A 91 -20.06 29.90 -51.52
C PRO A 91 -20.05 30.49 -50.05
N LYS A 92 -18.88 30.31 -49.40
CA LYS A 92 -18.18 31.20 -48.42
C LYS A 92 -18.31 31.01 -46.90
N LYS A 93 -17.17 30.54 -46.36
CA LYS A 93 -16.28 31.14 -45.33
C LYS A 93 -16.80 31.34 -43.91
N SER A 94 -16.14 30.65 -42.97
CA SER A 94 -15.51 31.30 -41.82
C SER A 94 -14.35 30.44 -41.29
N LYS A 95 -13.20 31.09 -41.09
CA LYS A 95 -11.96 30.58 -40.50
C LYS A 95 -12.14 30.51 -38.99
N ILE A 96 -11.68 29.46 -38.28
CA ILE A 96 -10.93 29.57 -36.99
C ILE A 96 -10.01 28.33 -36.78
N ILE A 97 -8.72 28.55 -37.06
CA ILE A 97 -7.49 28.21 -36.32
C ILE A 97 -7.34 26.82 -35.66
N ASN A 98 -6.47 26.00 -36.27
CA ASN A 98 -5.68 24.95 -35.62
C ASN A 98 -4.68 25.56 -34.63
N LYS A 99 -4.63 25.06 -33.40
CA LYS A 99 -3.41 25.12 -32.57
C LYS A 99 -2.94 23.71 -32.23
N LYS A 100 -1.77 23.40 -32.78
CA LYS A 100 -0.87 22.29 -32.47
C LYS A 100 -0.39 22.40 -31.01
N PRO A 101 -0.22 21.30 -30.27
CA PRO A 101 0.46 21.36 -28.98
C PRO A 101 1.95 21.56 -29.23
N THR A 102 2.50 22.68 -28.76
CA THR A 102 3.95 22.81 -28.58
C THR A 102 4.29 22.29 -27.20
N ALA A 103 5.27 21.39 -27.18
CA ALA A 103 6.03 21.04 -26.00
C ALA A 103 6.80 22.28 -25.56
N ASP A 104 6.55 22.72 -24.33
CA ASP A 104 7.44 23.61 -23.60
C ASP A 104 7.37 23.13 -22.13
N ASP A 105 8.50 22.59 -21.68
CA ASP A 105 8.81 22.27 -20.28
C ASP A 105 8.55 23.50 -19.41
N ASP A 106 7.60 23.38 -18.46
CA ASP A 106 7.50 24.31 -17.35
C ASP A 106 6.95 23.59 -16.10
N ASP A 107 7.82 23.50 -15.10
CA ASP A 107 7.52 23.33 -13.68
C ASP A 107 6.72 22.09 -13.21
N THR A 108 7.35 20.91 -13.19
CA THR A 108 6.95 19.80 -12.30
C THR A 108 8.02 19.58 -11.22
N SER A 109 8.54 20.67 -10.67
CA SER A 109 9.49 20.66 -9.57
C SER A 109 8.86 20.97 -8.22
N VAL A 110 7.52 21.10 -8.15
CA VAL A 110 6.75 20.99 -6.90
C VAL A 110 6.76 19.53 -6.45
N TYR A 111 7.86 19.15 -5.82
CA TYR A 111 8.17 17.84 -5.26
C TYR A 111 6.96 17.18 -4.59
N ASN A 112 6.42 16.16 -5.26
CA ASN A 112 5.44 15.19 -4.75
C ASN A 112 5.89 14.62 -3.39
N MET A 113 5.49 15.29 -2.29
CA MET A 113 5.54 14.72 -0.94
C MET A 113 4.57 13.54 -0.81
N ASP A 114 3.58 13.48 -1.70
CA ASP A 114 2.53 12.46 -1.71
C ASP A 114 3.01 11.08 -2.16
N ASN A 115 4.17 10.98 -2.82
CA ASN A 115 4.70 9.70 -3.33
C ASN A 115 5.62 8.99 -2.32
N ILE A 116 5.47 9.27 -1.01
CA ILE A 116 6.29 8.71 0.06
C ILE A 116 5.40 8.04 1.09
N CYS A 117 5.75 6.81 1.47
CA CYS A 117 5.14 6.14 2.60
C CYS A 117 5.65 6.74 3.91
N ILE A 118 4.74 7.28 4.74
CA ILE A 118 5.11 7.91 6.03
C ILE A 118 5.71 6.94 7.06
N PHE A 119 5.41 5.65 6.96
CA PHE A 119 5.85 4.66 7.94
C PHE A 119 7.24 4.10 7.63
N CYS A 120 7.49 3.71 6.37
CA CYS A 120 8.77 3.12 5.96
C CYS A 120 9.69 4.10 5.22
N GLY A 121 9.21 5.27 4.81
CA GLY A 121 9.98 6.26 4.06
C GLY A 121 10.29 5.86 2.61
N GLU A 122 9.74 4.76 2.10
CA GLU A 122 9.90 4.36 0.70
C GLU A 122 9.24 5.42 -0.21
N ARG A 123 9.95 5.80 -1.28
CA ARG A 123 9.46 6.69 -2.32
C ARG A 123 9.25 5.89 -3.60
N ASN A 124 8.08 6.02 -4.21
CA ASN A 124 7.78 5.37 -5.48
C ASN A 124 6.79 6.22 -6.28
N GLU A 125 6.99 6.40 -7.58
CA GLU A 125 6.05 7.13 -8.45
C GLU A 125 4.67 6.48 -8.51
N SER A 126 4.60 5.17 -8.27
CA SER A 126 3.33 4.43 -8.15
C SER A 126 2.59 4.68 -6.83
N PHE A 127 3.17 5.43 -5.88
CA PHE A 127 2.51 5.82 -4.63
C PHE A 127 1.56 7.01 -4.84
N THR A 128 0.60 6.85 -5.75
CA THR A 128 -0.62 7.67 -5.77
C THR A 128 -1.45 7.38 -4.50
N GLU A 129 -2.57 8.10 -4.28
CA GLU A 129 -3.47 7.84 -3.15
C GLU A 129 -3.85 6.33 -3.05
N GLU A 130 -4.27 5.74 -4.17
CA GLU A 130 -4.62 4.31 -4.24
C GLU A 130 -3.39 3.39 -4.11
N GLY A 131 -2.25 3.82 -4.63
CA GLY A 131 -0.98 3.10 -4.52
C GLY A 131 -0.48 3.00 -3.07
N LEU A 132 -0.61 4.09 -2.31
CA LEU A 132 -0.31 4.14 -0.88
C LEU A 132 -1.26 3.28 -0.07
N ASP A 133 -2.56 3.31 -0.35
CA ASP A 133 -3.54 2.43 0.30
C ASP A 133 -3.18 0.94 0.12
N LEU A 134 -2.81 0.55 -1.11
CA LEU A 134 -2.34 -0.79 -1.38
C LEU A 134 -1.01 -1.10 -0.66
N HIS A 135 -0.09 -0.14 -0.61
CA HIS A 135 1.16 -0.27 0.13
C HIS A 135 0.91 -0.50 1.62
N TYR A 136 0.10 0.33 2.28
CA TYR A 136 -0.24 0.18 3.69
C TYR A 136 -0.89 -1.18 3.98
N TRP A 137 -1.78 -1.61 3.09
CA TRP A 137 -2.48 -2.87 3.26
C TRP A 137 -1.59 -4.10 3.00
N LYS A 138 -0.76 -4.13 1.95
CA LYS A 138 -0.09 -5.36 1.51
C LYS A 138 1.42 -5.37 1.69
N HIS A 139 2.08 -4.22 1.53
CA HIS A 139 3.52 -4.18 1.28
C HIS A 139 4.33 -3.55 2.40
N CYS A 140 3.79 -2.55 3.11
CA CYS A 140 4.55 -1.77 4.08
C CYS A 140 5.15 -2.67 5.18
N PRO A 141 6.49 -2.77 5.28
CA PRO A 141 7.14 -3.65 6.25
C PRO A 141 6.99 -3.19 7.69
N MET A 142 6.61 -1.93 7.91
CA MET A 142 6.38 -1.33 9.24
C MET A 142 4.98 -1.62 9.79
N LEU A 143 4.06 -2.11 8.95
CA LEU A 143 2.66 -2.32 9.29
C LEU A 143 2.29 -3.81 9.30
N LYS A 144 1.29 -4.15 10.12
CA LYS A 144 0.66 -5.47 10.16
C LYS A 144 -0.85 -5.33 10.21
N ARG A 145 -1.55 -6.30 9.60
CA ARG A 145 -2.99 -6.48 9.79
C ARG A 145 -3.25 -7.28 11.07
N CYS A 146 -4.01 -6.71 12.00
CA CYS A 146 -4.47 -7.40 13.19
C CYS A 146 -5.31 -8.62 12.82
N THR A 147 -5.03 -9.77 13.44
CA THR A 147 -5.76 -11.02 13.18
C THR A 147 -7.18 -10.99 13.73
N ASN A 148 -7.43 -10.21 14.79
CA ASN A 148 -8.72 -10.12 15.46
C ASN A 148 -9.65 -9.11 14.77
N CYS A 149 -9.29 -7.82 14.69
CA CYS A 149 -10.15 -6.75 14.17
C CYS A 149 -9.88 -6.35 12.70
N LYS A 150 -8.86 -6.95 12.06
CA LYS A 150 -8.46 -6.67 10.67
C LYS A 150 -7.94 -5.25 10.37
N GLN A 151 -7.81 -4.40 11.39
CA GLN A 151 -7.17 -3.09 11.28
C GLN A 151 -5.70 -3.23 10.88
N VAL A 152 -5.21 -2.31 10.05
CA VAL A 152 -3.78 -2.18 9.75
C VAL A 152 -3.17 -1.23 10.78
N VAL A 153 -2.15 -1.70 11.49
CA VAL A 153 -1.51 -0.99 12.60
C VAL A 153 0.00 -1.11 12.49
N GLU A 154 0.72 -0.17 13.10
CA GLU A 154 2.17 -0.25 13.21
C GLU A 154 2.58 -1.45 14.06
N ILE A 155 3.61 -2.17 13.62
CA ILE A 155 4.11 -3.34 14.36
C ILE A 155 4.66 -2.91 15.73
N ALA A 156 5.25 -1.71 15.81
CA ALA A 156 5.81 -1.15 17.04
C ALA A 156 4.76 -0.95 18.14
N THR A 157 3.53 -0.61 17.76
CA THR A 157 2.41 -0.35 18.70
C THR A 157 1.41 -1.51 18.74
N TYR A 158 1.67 -2.62 18.05
CA TYR A 158 0.71 -3.73 17.94
C TYR A 158 0.35 -4.37 19.29
N THR A 159 1.31 -4.46 20.21
CA THR A 159 1.05 -4.93 21.58
C THR A 159 0.08 -4.00 22.32
N ASP A 160 0.27 -2.69 22.18
CA ASP A 160 -0.62 -1.70 22.81
C ASP A 160 -2.02 -1.76 22.20
N HIS A 161 -2.10 -1.84 20.86
CA HIS A 161 -3.35 -2.06 20.15
C HIS A 161 -4.12 -3.27 20.69
N LEU A 162 -3.47 -4.42 20.89
CA LEU A 162 -4.12 -5.62 21.42
C LEU A 162 -4.65 -5.44 22.85
N LEU A 163 -4.00 -4.63 23.69
CA LEU A 163 -4.37 -4.46 25.09
C LEU A 163 -5.43 -3.37 25.30
N ASN A 164 -5.41 -2.32 24.48
CA ASN A 164 -6.17 -1.09 24.77
C ASN A 164 -7.25 -0.78 23.72
N GLU A 165 -6.99 -1.07 22.44
CA GLU A 165 -7.82 -0.62 21.31
C GLU A 165 -8.62 -1.75 20.65
N CYS A 166 -8.04 -2.95 20.60
CA CYS A 166 -8.56 -4.05 19.80
C CYS A 166 -9.94 -4.49 20.29
N GLU A 167 -10.81 -4.88 19.36
CA GLU A 167 -12.13 -5.48 19.66
C GLU A 167 -12.01 -6.73 20.55
N ALA A 168 -10.89 -7.46 20.46
CA ALA A 168 -10.58 -8.63 21.28
C ALA A 168 -9.73 -8.32 22.53
N LYS A 169 -9.57 -7.06 22.94
CA LYS A 169 -8.67 -6.67 24.04
C LYS A 169 -8.89 -7.42 25.34
N ASN A 170 -10.15 -7.74 25.65
CA ASN A 170 -10.53 -8.49 26.84
C ASN A 170 -9.97 -9.92 26.87
N ASN A 171 -9.46 -10.43 25.74
CA ASN A 171 -8.86 -11.75 25.61
C ASN A 171 -7.33 -11.73 25.78
N TYR A 172 -6.72 -10.58 25.97
CA TYR A 172 -5.27 -10.44 26.13
C TYR A 172 -4.91 -9.89 27.52
N SER A 173 -3.74 -10.29 28.00
CA SER A 173 -3.12 -9.78 29.22
C SER A 173 -1.65 -9.46 28.93
N LYS A 174 -1.14 -8.38 29.52
CA LYS A 174 0.27 -7.99 29.36
C LYS A 174 1.15 -8.88 30.23
N CYS A 175 2.17 -9.50 29.65
CA CYS A 175 3.18 -10.23 30.42
C CYS A 175 4.19 -9.25 31.03
N ASN A 176 4.45 -9.37 32.34
CA ASN A 176 5.40 -8.50 33.03
C ASN A 176 6.88 -8.79 32.69
N ARG A 177 7.18 -9.93 32.06
CA ARG A 177 8.55 -10.34 31.72
C ARG A 177 8.95 -9.95 30.30
N CYS A 178 8.14 -10.29 29.29
CA CYS A 178 8.43 -9.95 27.89
C CYS A 178 7.70 -8.70 27.40
N THR A 179 6.77 -8.13 28.19
CA THR A 179 5.94 -6.95 27.89
C THR A 179 4.94 -7.13 26.74
N GLU A 180 4.85 -8.32 26.12
CA GLU A 180 3.89 -8.62 25.06
C GLU A 180 2.47 -8.86 25.57
N ALA A 181 1.51 -8.78 24.63
CA ALA A 181 0.12 -9.12 24.85
C ALA A 181 -0.07 -10.63 24.63
N ILE A 182 -0.32 -11.36 25.71
CA ILE A 182 -0.49 -12.82 25.70
C ILE A 182 -1.98 -13.15 25.79
N PRO A 183 -2.51 -14.08 24.97
CA PRO A 183 -3.88 -14.55 25.12
C PRO A 183 -4.13 -15.09 26.53
N LYS A 184 -5.24 -14.71 27.15
CA LYS A 184 -5.61 -15.16 28.51
C LYS A 184 -5.70 -16.68 28.63
N SER A 185 -6.07 -17.37 27.56
CA SER A 185 -6.11 -18.83 27.50
C SER A 185 -4.76 -19.50 27.69
N GLU A 186 -3.66 -18.80 27.37
CA GLU A 186 -2.28 -19.33 27.39
C GLU A 186 -1.42 -18.63 28.45
N TYR A 187 -1.97 -17.66 29.17
CA TYR A 187 -1.22 -16.77 30.06
C TYR A 187 -0.54 -17.52 31.20
N ASP A 188 -1.27 -18.40 31.89
CA ASP A 188 -0.75 -19.14 33.04
C ASP A 188 0.39 -20.09 32.64
N GLN A 189 0.25 -20.76 31.48
CA GLN A 189 1.30 -21.60 30.90
C GLN A 189 2.53 -20.76 30.53
N HIS A 190 2.33 -19.63 29.84
CA HIS A 190 3.40 -18.72 29.46
C HIS A 190 4.23 -18.22 30.67
N VAL A 191 3.55 -17.84 31.76
CA VAL A 191 4.21 -17.32 32.97
C VAL A 191 4.91 -18.43 33.75
N SER A 192 4.30 -19.61 33.85
CA SER A 192 4.89 -20.75 34.58
C SER A 192 6.13 -21.32 33.90
N GLU A 193 6.10 -21.49 32.57
CA GLU A 193 7.24 -22.03 31.81
C GLU A 193 8.41 -21.04 31.70
N LYS A 194 8.14 -19.74 31.77
CA LYS A 194 9.16 -18.69 31.57
C LYS A 194 9.94 -18.89 30.25
N SER A 195 9.28 -19.42 29.23
CA SER A 195 9.85 -19.68 27.90
C SER A 195 9.99 -18.41 27.06
N CYS A 196 9.35 -17.31 27.48
CA CYS A 196 9.44 -16.03 26.79
C CYS A 196 10.81 -15.35 26.92
N ASN A 197 11.15 -14.52 25.93
CA ASN A 197 12.34 -13.68 25.98
C ASN A 197 12.07 -12.47 26.90
N ALA A 198 12.89 -12.29 27.93
CA ALA A 198 12.70 -11.18 28.86
C ALA A 198 13.05 -9.85 28.18
N ALA A 199 12.21 -8.84 28.42
CA ALA A 199 12.47 -7.48 27.96
C ALA A 199 13.71 -6.92 28.68
N LYS A 200 14.66 -6.40 27.92
CA LYS A 200 15.81 -5.68 28.48
C LYS A 200 15.40 -4.27 28.89
N SER A 201 16.10 -3.67 29.85
CA SER A 201 15.93 -2.26 30.20
C SER A 201 16.06 -1.40 28.94
N SER A 202 15.09 -0.53 28.68
CA SER A 202 15.03 0.30 27.46
C SER A 202 15.08 -0.49 26.15
N SER A 203 14.49 -1.68 26.10
CA SER A 203 14.27 -2.43 24.86
C SER A 203 12.79 -2.57 24.58
N ASN A 204 12.42 -2.42 23.32
CA ASN A 204 11.12 -2.84 22.83
C ASN A 204 11.12 -4.35 22.56
N HIS A 205 9.95 -4.94 22.34
CA HIS A 205 9.83 -6.36 22.03
C HIS A 205 8.98 -6.58 20.78
N CYS A 206 9.51 -7.30 19.80
CA CYS A 206 8.85 -7.49 18.51
C CYS A 206 7.78 -8.58 18.57
N PRO A 207 6.48 -8.27 18.38
CA PRO A 207 5.39 -9.24 18.49
C PRO A 207 5.32 -10.24 17.32
N LEU A 208 6.27 -10.17 16.38
CA LEU A 208 6.37 -11.11 15.26
C LEU A 208 7.39 -12.21 15.51
N CYS A 209 8.55 -11.86 16.07
CA CYS A 209 9.66 -12.78 16.27
C CYS A 209 10.02 -12.99 17.75
N HIS A 210 9.33 -12.28 18.65
CA HIS A 210 9.51 -12.34 20.10
C HIS A 210 10.96 -12.04 20.53
N GLN A 211 11.61 -11.12 19.82
CA GLN A 211 12.96 -10.66 20.13
C GLN A 211 12.97 -9.22 20.63
N ASN A 212 13.97 -8.94 21.47
CA ASN A 212 14.29 -7.59 21.90
C ASN A 212 14.72 -6.71 20.69
N VAL A 213 14.13 -5.53 20.60
CA VAL A 213 14.42 -4.49 19.61
C VAL A 213 14.95 -3.26 20.33
N SER A 214 15.97 -2.62 19.78
CA SER A 214 16.49 -1.36 20.33
C SER A 214 15.36 -0.34 20.51
N SER A 215 15.45 0.47 21.57
CA SER A 215 14.51 1.57 21.78
C SER A 215 14.55 2.59 20.64
N GLY A 216 13.47 3.35 20.52
CA GLY A 216 13.32 4.39 19.50
C GLY A 216 12.84 3.87 18.16
N GLU A 217 12.47 4.82 17.30
CA GLU A 217 11.92 4.55 15.96
C GLU A 217 12.97 3.89 15.04
N ASP A 218 14.22 4.33 15.11
CA ASP A 218 15.32 3.76 14.31
C ASP A 218 15.59 2.29 14.65
N GLY A 219 15.42 1.90 15.92
CA GLY A 219 15.51 0.50 16.34
C GLY A 219 14.49 -0.38 15.62
N TRP A 220 13.25 0.11 15.52
CA TRP A 220 12.18 -0.57 14.79
C TRP A 220 12.41 -0.59 13.30
N LYS A 221 12.81 0.52 12.67
CA LYS A 221 13.13 0.55 11.23
C LYS A 221 14.24 -0.42 10.89
N ASN A 222 15.34 -0.40 11.64
CA ASN A 222 16.46 -1.34 11.47
C ASN A 222 16.00 -2.79 11.62
N HIS A 223 15.19 -3.09 12.65
CA HIS A 223 14.67 -4.44 12.84
C HIS A 223 13.69 -4.86 11.75
N LEU A 224 12.76 -4.00 11.32
CA LEU A 224 11.67 -4.39 10.41
C LEU A 224 12.04 -4.26 8.93
N MET A 225 13.09 -3.52 8.59
CA MET A 225 13.50 -3.27 7.19
C MET A 225 14.93 -3.70 6.89
N GLY A 226 15.79 -3.83 7.90
CA GLY A 226 17.20 -4.20 7.72
C GLY A 226 17.38 -5.58 7.11
N LYS A 227 18.53 -5.78 6.44
CA LYS A 227 18.92 -7.05 5.81
C LYS A 227 18.91 -8.20 6.81
N ASP A 228 19.52 -7.98 7.98
CA ASP A 228 19.60 -8.94 9.09
C ASP A 228 18.48 -8.74 10.13
N GLY A 229 17.37 -8.13 9.72
CA GLY A 229 16.23 -7.80 10.58
C GLY A 229 15.31 -8.98 10.91
N CYS A 230 14.03 -8.66 11.15
CA CYS A 230 12.99 -9.55 11.62
C CYS A 230 12.75 -10.71 10.65
N LYS A 231 13.13 -11.92 11.05
CA LYS A 231 12.94 -13.14 10.25
C LYS A 231 11.46 -13.53 10.10
N GLN A 232 10.62 -13.07 11.02
CA GLN A 232 9.17 -13.36 11.05
C GLN A 232 8.32 -12.21 10.46
N ASN A 233 8.94 -11.23 9.80
CA ASN A 233 8.20 -10.19 9.08
C ASN A 233 8.07 -10.57 7.59
N PRO A 234 6.92 -11.14 7.15
CA PRO A 234 6.75 -11.55 5.76
C PRO A 234 6.84 -10.37 4.79
N ARG A 235 6.40 -9.17 5.19
CA ARG A 235 6.44 -7.97 4.34
C ARG A 235 7.87 -7.47 4.11
N ARG A 236 8.75 -7.62 5.10
CA ARG A 236 10.19 -7.36 4.94
C ARG A 236 10.82 -8.29 3.90
N LEU A 237 10.53 -9.59 4.00
CA LEU A 237 11.08 -10.59 3.07
C LEU A 237 10.64 -10.32 1.62
N LEU A 238 9.38 -9.93 1.43
CA LEU A 238 8.88 -9.49 0.12
C LEU A 238 9.60 -8.24 -0.40
N SER A 239 9.87 -7.28 0.48
CA SER A 239 10.55 -6.03 0.12
C SER A 239 12.00 -6.27 -0.31
N LEU A 240 12.72 -7.17 0.37
CA LEU A 240 14.10 -7.55 0.01
C LEU A 240 14.18 -8.28 -1.32
N ASN A 241 13.20 -9.14 -1.63
CA ASN A 241 13.18 -9.90 -2.88
C ASN A 241 12.81 -9.05 -4.11
N LYS A 242 12.29 -7.83 -3.91
CA LYS A 242 11.94 -6.91 -4.99
C LYS A 242 13.15 -6.19 -5.60
N ASN A 243 14.34 -6.34 -4.99
CA ASN A 243 15.60 -5.79 -5.49
C ASN A 243 16.55 -6.85 -6.09
N PRO A 244 16.28 -7.40 -7.29
CA PRO A 244 17.34 -7.97 -8.11
C PRO A 244 17.34 -7.31 -9.50
N SER A 245 17.84 -6.08 -9.65
CA SER A 245 18.35 -5.55 -10.93
C SER A 245 18.79 -4.09 -10.84
N THR A 246 20.09 -3.87 -10.60
CA THR A 246 20.97 -2.87 -11.27
C THR A 246 22.29 -2.85 -10.51
N GLY A 247 23.24 -3.67 -10.96
CA GLY A 247 24.57 -3.75 -10.36
C GLY A 247 25.42 -4.76 -11.11
N GLY A 248 26.05 -4.30 -12.19
CA GLY A 248 26.88 -5.11 -13.07
C GLY A 248 28.04 -5.77 -12.34
N THR A 249 28.47 -6.94 -12.82
CA THR A 249 29.80 -7.45 -12.52
C THR A 249 30.40 -8.11 -13.75
N SER A 250 31.47 -7.47 -14.19
CA SER A 250 32.43 -7.90 -15.20
C SER A 250 32.92 -9.32 -14.91
N LYS A 251 32.81 -10.21 -15.90
CA LYS A 251 33.42 -11.55 -15.85
C LYS A 251 34.91 -11.42 -16.15
N ASN A 252 35.75 -11.37 -15.11
CA ASN A 252 37.14 -11.80 -15.22
C ASN A 252 37.29 -13.16 -14.54
N LYS A 253 37.52 -14.19 -15.38
CA LYS A 253 37.79 -15.58 -14.99
C LYS A 253 39.30 -15.78 -14.85
N PRO A 254 39.83 -16.25 -13.71
CA PRO A 254 41.19 -16.73 -13.65
C PRO A 254 41.29 -18.14 -14.23
N LYS A 255 42.36 -18.34 -15.00
CA LYS A 255 42.79 -19.55 -15.68
C LYS A 255 43.41 -20.52 -14.67
N ALA A 256 42.80 -21.70 -14.48
CA ALA A 256 43.40 -22.79 -13.71
C ALA A 256 44.19 -23.72 -14.65
N THR A 257 45.49 -23.79 -14.40
CA THR A 257 46.48 -24.69 -15.03
C THR A 257 46.74 -25.91 -14.15
N GLY A 258 46.98 -27.07 -14.77
CA GLY A 258 47.67 -28.22 -14.15
C GLY A 258 46.85 -29.52 -14.17
N LYS A 259 47.04 -30.36 -15.21
CA LYS A 259 48.01 -31.49 -15.28
C LYS A 259 47.48 -32.83 -14.73
N ASN A 260 46.83 -33.57 -15.63
CA ASN A 260 47.17 -34.91 -16.10
C ASN A 260 47.87 -35.89 -15.12
N LYS A 261 47.19 -37.01 -14.81
CA LYS A 261 47.83 -38.32 -14.57
C LYS A 261 46.97 -39.43 -15.17
N LYS A 262 47.58 -40.17 -16.10
CA LYS A 262 47.10 -41.36 -16.79
C LYS A 262 47.05 -42.57 -15.86
N THR A 263 46.15 -43.49 -16.14
CA THR A 263 46.30 -44.94 -15.85
C THR A 263 45.89 -45.76 -17.07
N PRO A 264 46.50 -46.93 -17.30
CA PRO A 264 46.44 -47.64 -18.58
C PRO A 264 45.38 -48.74 -18.59
N ARG A 265 44.76 -48.97 -19.75
CA ARG A 265 44.71 -50.27 -20.45
C ARG A 265 44.18 -50.06 -21.86
#